data_AF-A0A6I8QCT4-F1
#
_entry.id   AF-A0A6I8QCT4-F1
#
_cell.length_a   1.000
_cell.length_b   1.000
_cell.length_c   1.000
_cell.angle_alpha   90.00
_cell.angle_beta   90.00
_cell.angle_gamma   90.00
#
_symmetry.space_group_name_H-M   'P 1'
#
loop_
_entity.id
_entity.type
_entity.pdbx_description
1 polymer ?
#
loop_
_entity_poly.entity_id
_entity_poly.type
_entity_poly.pdbx_seq_one_letter_code
_entity_poly.pdbx_strand_id
1 'polypeptide(L)' 'MVPPVQVSPLIKFTRYSALLVGMIYGMKRYDYLKPIAEEERKVEAEEKRQREEAERIAKEIAAGG' A
#
# COMPACT_ATOMS: atom_id res chain seq x y z
N MET A 1 -6.23 -44.09 0.38
CA MET A 1 -6.79 -42.72 0.44
C MET A 1 -7.59 -42.63 1.71
N VAL A 2 -7.35 -41.62 2.56
CA VAL A 2 -8.08 -41.45 3.82
C VAL A 2 -9.48 -40.90 3.49
N PRO A 3 -10.57 -41.48 4.03
CA PRO A 3 -11.92 -41.00 3.74
C PRO A 3 -12.14 -39.61 4.34
N PRO A 4 -13.00 -38.78 3.71
CA PRO A 4 -13.30 -37.44 4.22
C PRO A 4 -13.99 -37.51 5.58
N VAL A 5 -13.51 -36.70 6.52
CA VAL A 5 -14.09 -36.58 7.85
C VAL A 5 -15.15 -35.49 7.90
N GLN A 6 -16.26 -35.77 8.59
CA GLN A 6 -17.29 -34.77 8.82
C GLN A 6 -16.77 -33.70 9.79
N VAL A 7 -16.65 -32.46 9.30
CA VAL A 7 -16.29 -31.31 10.13
C VAL A 7 -17.55 -30.65 10.71
N SER A 8 -17.46 -30.24 11.97
CA SER A 8 -18.55 -29.59 12.69
C SER A 8 -19.12 -28.37 11.93
N PRO A 9 -20.45 -28.19 11.90
CA PRO A 9 -21.08 -27.02 11.29
C PRO A 9 -20.54 -25.68 11.82
N LEU A 10 -20.18 -25.62 13.10
CA LEU A 10 -19.61 -24.42 13.71
C LEU A 10 -18.27 -24.03 13.07
N ILE A 11 -17.41 -25.02 12.78
CA ILE A 11 -16.11 -24.79 12.13
C ILE A 11 -16.30 -24.27 10.71
N LYS A 12 -17.28 -24.80 9.98
CA LYS A 12 -17.60 -24.31 8.63
C LYS A 12 -18.07 -22.86 8.69
N PHE A 13 -19.00 -22.57 9.60
CA PHE A 13 -19.54 -21.22 9.79
C PHE A 13 -18.45 -20.22 10.11
N THR A 14 -17.66 -20.47 11.17
CA THR A 14 -16.62 -19.53 11.60
C THR A 14 -15.57 -19.30 10.52
N ARG A 15 -15.17 -20.34 9.78
CA ARG A 15 -14.23 -20.21 8.66
C ARG A 15 -14.77 -19.28 7.57
N TYR A 16 -15.99 -19.50 7.11
CA TYR A 16 -16.58 -18.66 6.06
C TYR A 16 -16.89 -17.24 6.54
N SER A 17 -17.33 -17.08 7.78
CA SER A 17 -17.51 -15.76 8.40
C SER A 17 -16.19 -15.00 8.49
N ALA A 18 -15.11 -15.65 8.92
CA ALA A 18 -13.79 -15.02 8.99
C ALA A 18 -13.28 -14.61 7.60
N LEU A 19 -13.51 -15.43 6.57
CA LEU A 19 -13.20 -15.07 5.19
C LEU A 19 -13.95 -13.81 4.73
N LEU A 20 -15.26 -13.76 5.00
CA LEU A 20 -16.08 -12.60 4.64
C LEU A 20 -15.62 -11.32 5.37
N VAL A 21 -15.38 -11.41 6.68
CA VAL A 21 -14.86 -10.29 7.48
C VAL A 21 -13.49 -9.85 6.97
N GLY A 22 -12.61 -10.79 6.65
CA GLY A 22 -11.28 -10.50 6.10
C GLY A 22 -11.35 -9.74 4.78
N MET A 23 -12.26 -10.12 3.87
CA MET A 23 -12.48 -9.40 2.62
C MET A 23 -12.96 -7.97 2.85
N ILE A 24 -13.98 -7.79 3.69
CA ILE A 24 -14.54 -6.46 4.01
C ILE A 24 -13.46 -5.57 4.66
N TYR A 25 -12.69 -6.13 5.59
CA TYR A 25 -11.58 -5.41 6.22
C TYR A 25 -10.51 -5.00 5.20
N GLY A 26 -10.12 -5.92 4.31
CA GLY A 26 -9.14 -5.67 3.27
C GLY A 26 -9.54 -4.52 2.35
N MET A 27 -10.80 -4.51 1.88
CA MET A 27 -11.33 -3.42 1.06
C MET A 27 -11.29 -2.08 1.79
N LYS A 28 -11.83 -2.03 3.01
CA LYS A 28 -11.85 -0.80 3.82
C LYS A 28 -10.44 -0.29 4.12
N ARG A 29 -9.50 -1.18 4.41
CA ARG A 29 -8.11 -0.83 4.72
C ARG A 29 -7.39 -0.31 3.48
N TYR A 30 -7.63 -0.90 2.33
CA TYR A 30 -7.09 -0.44 1.06
C TYR A 30 -7.57 0.96 0.71
N ASP A 31 -8.88 1.21 0.77
CA ASP A 31 -9.45 2.52 0.46
C ASP A 31 -8.94 3.63 1.39
N TYR A 32 -8.68 3.28 2.66
CA TYR A 32 -8.06 4.21 3.61
C TYR A 32 -6.60 4.51 3.28
N LEU A 33 -5.81 3.50 2.87
CA LEU A 33 -4.38 3.67 2.59
C LEU A 33 -4.09 4.31 1.25
N LYS A 34 -4.96 4.08 0.26
CA LYS A 34 -4.78 4.57 -1.11
C LYS A 34 -4.50 6.08 -1.19
N PRO A 35 -5.30 6.99 -0.56
CA PRO A 35 -5.02 8.42 -0.62
C PRO A 35 -3.71 8.79 0.08
N ILE A 36 -3.38 8.14 1.20
CA ILE A 36 -2.13 8.38 1.95
C ILE A 36 -0.92 8.05 1.06
N ALA A 37 -0.95 6.90 0.41
CA ALA A 37 0.12 6.50 -0.52
C ALA A 37 0.21 7.44 -1.73
N GLU A 38 -0.91 8.01 -2.18
CA GLU A 38 -0.91 8.96 -3.29
C GLU A 38 -0.32 10.32 -2.89
N GLU A 39 -0.58 10.78 -1.66
CA GLU A 39 0.03 11.98 -1.08
C GLU A 39 1.54 11.80 -0.86
N GLU A 40 1.97 10.68 -0.27
CA GLU A 40 3.39 10.38 -0.08
C GLU A 40 4.16 10.41 -1.41
N ARG A 41 3.59 9.85 -2.48
CA ARG A 41 4.19 9.88 -3.82
C ARG A 41 4.26 11.28 -4.42
N LYS A 42 3.31 12.17 -4.11
CA LYS A 42 3.35 13.57 -4.55
C LYS A 42 4.46 14.32 -3.84
N VAL A 43 4.58 14.16 -2.53
CA VAL A 43 5.64 14.77 -1.72
C VAL A 43 7.01 14.31 -2.20
N GLU A 44 7.21 13.00 -2.42
CA GLU A 44 8.47 12.46 -2.92
C GLU A 44 8.83 13.05 -4.31
N ALA A 45 7.84 13.18 -5.20
CA ALA A 45 8.07 13.79 -6.51
C ALA A 45 8.43 15.28 -6.42
N GLU A 46 7.84 16.01 -5.48
CA GLU A 46 8.13 17.43 -5.24
C GLU A 46 9.52 17.61 -4.63
N GLU A 47 9.88 16.82 -3.62
CA GLU A 47 11.23 16.83 -3.05
C GLU A 47 12.30 16.50 -4.09
N LYS A 48 12.04 15.52 -4.97
CA LYS A 48 12.97 15.16 -6.03
C LYS A 48 13.18 16.30 -7.02
N ARG A 49 12.12 17.01 -7.42
CA ARG A 49 12.22 18.19 -8.28
C ARG A 49 13.05 19.30 -7.64
N GLN A 50 12.81 19.60 -6.37
CA GLN A 50 13.56 20.61 -5.64
C GLN A 50 15.05 20.26 -5.54
N ARG A 51 15.38 18.97 -5.32
CA ARG A 51 16.78 18.49 -5.32
C ARG A 51 17.43 18.64 -6.69
N GLU A 52 16.74 18.24 -7.76
CA GLU A 52 17.24 18.36 -9.13
C GLU A 52 17.46 19.82 -9.54
N GLU A 53 16.55 20.73 -9.16
CA GLU A 53 16.70 22.17 -9.39
C GLU A 53 17.89 22.75 -8.63
N ALA A 54 18.04 22.40 -7.35
CA ALA A 54 19.18 22.83 -6.54
C ALA A 54 20.52 22.32 -7.12
N GLU A 55 20.57 21.07 -7.58
CA GLU A 55 21.75 20.52 -8.25
C GLU A 55 22.06 21.21 -9.57
N ARG A 56 21.04 21.58 -10.36
CA ARG A 56 21.24 22.33 -11.61
C ARG A 56 21.83 23.72 -11.34
N ILE A 57 21.26 24.45 -10.38
CA ILE A 57 21.78 25.77 -9.97
C ILE A 57 23.23 25.63 -9.47
N ALA A 58 23.52 24.63 -8.65
CA ALA A 58 24.88 24.39 -8.16
C ALA A 58 25.87 24.07 -9.30
N LYS A 59 25.46 23.27 -10.30
CA LYS A 59 26.28 22.97 -11.48
C LYS A 59 26.53 24.21 -12.35
N GLU A 60 25.51 25.05 -12.55
CA GLU A 60 25.65 26.29 -13.32
C GLU A 60 26.58 27.28 -12.63
N ILE A 61 26.49 27.41 -11.30
CA ILE A 61 27.43 28.24 -10.50
C ILE A 61 28.86 27.68 -10.59
N ALA A 62 29.02 26.36 -10.52
CA ALA A 62 30.35 25.72 -10.60
C ALA A 62 30.98 25.77 -12.01
N ALA A 63 30.17 25.90 -13.08
CA ALA A 63 30.66 26.01 -14.44
C ALA A 63 30.93 27.46 -14.89
N GLY A 64 30.36 28.45 -14.18
CA GLY A 64 30.49 29.88 -14.49
C GLY A 64 31.57 30.64 -13.70
N GLY A 65 32.29 29.96 -12.80
CA GLY A 65 33.48 30.48 -12.09
C GLY A 65 34.76 29.82 -12.57
#